data_AF-A0A3D3SW13-F1
#
_entry.id   AF-A0A3D3SW13-F1
#
_cell.length_a   1.000
_cell.length_b   1.000
_cell.length_c   1.000
_cell.angle_alpha   90.00
_cell.angle_beta   90.00
_cell.angle_gamma   90.00
#
_symmetry.space_group_name_H-M   'P 1'
#
loop_
_entity.id
_entity.type
_entity.pdbx_description
1 polymer ?
#
loop_
_entity_poly.entity_id
_entity_poly.type
_entity_poly.pdbx_seq_one_letter_code
_entity_poly.pdbx_strand_id
1 'polypeptide(L)' 'MSLGHESLVWAIATPLIGAVGIGLTGRWPNMREAVTLATATILIALVFAWVPLVLEGERP' A
#
# COMPACT_ATOMS: atom_id res chain seq x y z
N MET A 1 1.10 -18.65 9.91
CA MET A 1 0.69 -17.23 9.84
C MET A 1 0.23 -17.02 8.40
N SER A 2 -1.07 -16.91 8.18
CA SER A 2 -1.67 -16.85 6.83
C SER A 2 -1.50 -15.42 6.27
N LEU A 3 -0.27 -15.08 5.91
CA LEU A 3 0.12 -13.74 5.45
C LEU A 3 -0.63 -13.28 4.18
N GLY A 4 -1.21 -14.21 3.39
CA GLY A 4 -1.99 -13.91 2.17
C GLY A 4 -3.22 -13.06 2.46
N HIS A 5 -4.28 -13.61 3.04
CA HIS A 5 -5.56 -12.90 3.22
C HIS A 5 -5.45 -11.54 3.92
N GLU A 6 -4.62 -11.44 4.96
CA GLU A 6 -4.46 -10.22 5.74
C GLU A 6 -3.74 -9.11 4.95
N SER A 7 -2.81 -9.46 4.06
CA SER A 7 -2.08 -8.47 3.27
C SER A 7 -2.89 -7.89 2.09
N LEU A 8 -3.95 -8.56 1.61
CA LEU A 8 -4.83 -8.02 0.56
C LEU A 8 -5.64 -6.84 1.10
N VAL A 9 -6.18 -7.00 2.32
CA VAL A 9 -6.90 -5.94 3.02
C VAL A 9 -5.99 -4.73 3.19
N TRP A 10 -4.73 -4.94 3.57
CA TRP A 10 -3.75 -3.86 3.66
C TRP A 10 -3.44 -3.24 2.30
N ALA A 11 -3.31 -4.01 1.22
CA ALA A 11 -3.08 -3.47 -0.12
C ALA A 11 -4.21 -2.53 -0.58
N ILE A 12 -5.46 -2.81 -0.17
CA ILE A 12 -6.61 -1.93 -0.43
C ILE A 12 -6.67 -0.76 0.56
N ALA A 13 -6.37 -0.99 1.84
CA ALA A 13 -6.45 0.03 2.88
C ALA A 13 -5.35 1.09 2.78
N THR A 14 -4.12 0.70 2.43
CA THR A 14 -2.95 1.60 2.32
C THR A 14 -3.21 2.83 1.44
N PRO A 15 -3.73 2.72 0.19
CA PRO A 15 -4.02 3.91 -0.61
C PRO A 15 -5.14 4.79 -0.03
N LEU A 16 -6.12 4.21 0.68
CA LEU A 16 -7.16 4.98 1.37
C LEU A 16 -6.59 5.77 2.54
N ILE A 17 -5.74 5.13 3.35
CA ILE A 17 -5.01 5.79 4.44
C ILE A 17 -4.09 6.88 3.88
N GLY A 18 -3.40 6.60 2.77
CA GLY A 18 -2.56 7.58 2.07
C GLY A 18 -3.35 8.78 1.56
N ALA A 19 -4.56 8.57 1.00
CA ALA A 19 -5.44 9.64 0.57
C ALA A 19 -5.87 10.54 1.73
N VAL A 20 -6.23 9.95 2.88
CA VAL A 20 -6.49 10.70 4.12
C VAL A 20 -5.25 11.48 4.54
N GLY A 21 -4.08 10.84 4.55
CA GLY A 21 -2.80 11.50 4.86
C GLY A 21 -2.52 12.71 3.97
N ILE A 22 -2.70 12.59 2.65
CA ILE A 22 -2.56 13.70 1.70
C ILE A 22 -3.55 14.83 2.04
N GLY A 23 -4.81 14.50 2.32
CA GLY A 23 -5.82 15.48 2.73
C GLY A 23 -5.43 16.27 3.97
N LEU A 24 -4.81 15.61 4.96
CA LEU A 24 -4.37 16.23 6.21
C LEU A 24 -3.14 17.14 6.06
N THR A 25 -2.30 16.93 5.05
CA THR A 25 -1.09 17.77 4.83
C THR A 25 -1.39 19.19 4.29
N GLY A 26 -2.62 19.45 3.84
CA GLY A 26 -3.08 20.79 3.46
C GLY A 26 -2.21 21.47 2.40
N ARG A 27 -1.68 22.66 2.74
CA ARG A 27 -0.92 23.54 1.82
C ARG A 27 0.57 23.22 1.72
N TRP A 28 1.05 22.14 2.32
CA TRP A 28 2.48 21.79 2.34
C TRP A 28 2.82 20.78 1.23
N PRO A 29 3.25 21.25 0.04
CA PRO A 29 3.46 20.37 -1.12
C PRO A 29 4.49 19.26 -0.84
N ASN A 30 5.61 19.56 -0.20
CA ASN A 30 6.65 18.57 0.10
C ASN A 30 6.13 17.45 1.02
N MET A 31 5.21 17.76 1.94
CA MET A 31 4.60 16.76 2.82
C MET A 31 3.59 15.88 2.07
N ARG A 32 2.80 16.45 1.15
CA ARG A 32 1.94 15.67 0.25
C ARG A 32 2.74 14.67 -0.56
N GLU A 33 3.88 15.10 -1.10
CA GLU A 33 4.79 14.24 -1.87
C GLU A 33 5.39 13.15 -1.00
N ALA A 34 5.85 13.48 0.21
CA ALA A 34 6.37 12.50 1.16
C ALA A 34 5.31 11.44 1.52
N VAL A 35 4.07 11.85 1.80
CA VAL A 35 2.96 10.91 2.09
C VAL A 35 2.66 10.03 0.88
N THR A 36 2.66 10.60 -0.33
CA THR A 36 2.44 9.84 -1.58
C THR A 36 3.54 8.82 -1.78
N LEU A 37 4.80 9.22 -1.65
CA LEU A 37 5.97 8.34 -1.82
C LEU A 37 5.99 7.21 -0.79
N ALA A 38 5.70 7.54 0.49
CA ALA A 38 5.61 6.55 1.56
C ALA A 38 4.47 5.55 1.29
N THR A 39 3.29 6.05 0.93
CA THR A 39 2.11 5.21 0.59
C THR A 39 2.42 4.28 -0.58
N ALA A 40 3.02 4.80 -1.65
CA ALA A 40 3.38 4.02 -2.83
C ALA A 40 4.44 2.95 -2.49
N THR A 41 5.44 3.29 -1.69
CA THR A 41 6.49 2.35 -1.27
C THR A 41 5.93 1.20 -0.45
N ILE A 42 5.03 1.51 0.50
CA ILE A 42 4.34 0.49 1.30
C ILE A 42 3.47 -0.40 0.40
N LEU A 43 2.69 0.20 -0.51
CA LEU A 43 1.85 -0.55 -1.43
C LEU A 43 2.67 -1.47 -2.35
N ILE A 44 3.81 -1.00 -2.85
CA ILE A 44 4.74 -1.82 -3.64
C ILE A 44 5.21 -3.02 -2.82
N ALA A 45 5.64 -2.81 -1.57
CA ALA A 45 6.09 -3.91 -0.71
C ALA A 45 4.97 -4.93 -0.46
N LEU A 46 3.75 -4.47 -0.19
CA LEU A 46 2.59 -5.33 0.01
C LEU A 46 2.27 -6.14 -1.24
N VAL A 47 2.25 -5.54 -2.42
CA VAL A 47 1.99 -6.27 -3.69
C VAL A 47 3.13 -7.22 -4.04
N PHE A 48 4.39 -6.82 -3.84
CA PHE A 48 5.55 -7.64 -4.18
C PHE A 48 5.66 -8.89 -3.31
N ALA A 49 5.14 -8.85 -2.08
CA ALA A 49 5.04 -10.03 -1.23
C ALA A 49 4.16 -11.14 -1.85
N TRP A 50 3.26 -10.82 -2.78
CA TRP A 50 2.35 -11.78 -3.43
C TRP A 50 2.90 -12.36 -4.72
N VAL A 51 3.90 -11.72 -5.32
CA VAL A 51 4.50 -12.16 -6.59
C VAL A 51 4.86 -13.65 -6.59
N PRO A 52 5.56 -14.22 -5.59
CA PRO A 52 5.87 -15.65 -5.60
C PRO A 52 4.61 -16.53 -5.58
N LEU A 53 3.62 -16.20 -4.75
CA LEU A 53 2.38 -16.97 -4.61
C LEU A 53 1.58 -17.00 -5.93
N VAL A 54 1.48 -15.86 -6.61
CA VAL A 54 0.79 -15.78 -7.91
C VAL A 54 1.55 -16.55 -8.99
N LEU A 55 2.88 -16.51 -8.97
CA LEU A 55 3.72 -17.29 -9.89
C LEU A 55 3.60 -18.80 -9.63
N GLU A 56 3.28 -19.20 -8.41
CA GLU A 56 2.97 -20.59 -8.00
C GLU A 56 1.53 -21.01 -8.35
N GLY A 57 0.72 -20.11 -8.91
CA GLY A 57 -0.66 -20.36 -9.35
C GLY A 57 -1.73 -20.10 -8.28
N GLU A 58 -1.35 -19.52 -7.14
CA GLU A 58 -2.33 -19.01 -6.18
C GLU A 58 -3.04 -17.76 -6.71
N ARG A 59 -4.18 -17.44 -6.10
CA ARG A 59 -5.02 -16.30 -6.48
C ARG A 59 -4.98 -15.26 -5.37
N PRO A 60 -4.99 -13.95 -5.71
CA PRO A 60 -5.14 -12.88 -4.74
C PRO A 60 -6.40 -13.01 -3.88
#